data_AF-A0A929PJQ5-F1
#
_entry.id   AF-A0A929PJQ5-F1
#
_cell.length_a   1.000
_cell.length_b   1.000
_cell.length_c   1.000
_cell.angle_alpha   90.00
_cell.angle_beta   90.00
_cell.angle_gamma   90.00
#
_symmetry.space_group_name_H-M   'P 1'
#
loop_
_entity.id
_entity.type
_entity.pdbx_description
1 polymer ?
#
loop_
_entity_poly.entity_id
_entity_poly.type
_entity_poly.pdbx_seq_one_letter_code
_entity_poly.pdbx_strand_id
1 'polypeptide(L)'
;MEEAFNIKIGFGSKEVTLTILHHKDYFKVIYFGGIMGAIKQVAGDWELMDPEEVDAGDLPQYTPDLKGERLEIVLDEDQVDTIGAEIEHYYSDEEE
;
A
#
# COMPACT_ATOMS: atom_id res chain seq x y z
N MET A 1 -16.74 -6.85 0.91
CA MET A 1 -16.10 -7.13 2.22
C MET A 1 -14.77 -6.43 2.17
N GLU A 2 -14.33 -5.79 3.26
CA GLU A 2 -12.95 -5.30 3.31
C GLU A 2 -12.05 -6.53 3.52
N GLU A 3 -11.14 -6.75 2.58
CA GLU A 3 -10.19 -7.85 2.62
C GLU A 3 -8.78 -7.30 2.78
N ALA A 4 -8.00 -7.94 3.64
CA ALA A 4 -6.62 -7.59 3.88
C ALA A 4 -5.72 -8.74 3.47
N PHE A 5 -4.66 -8.42 2.73
CA PHE A 5 -3.63 -9.36 2.35
C PHE A 5 -2.26 -8.69 2.48
N ASN A 6 -1.20 -9.49 2.39
CA ASN A 6 0.16 -8.97 2.48
C ASN A 6 0.88 -9.16 1.15
N ILE A 7 1.57 -8.11 0.71
CA ILE A 7 2.48 -8.16 -0.44
C ILE A 7 3.92 -7.93 0.04
N LYS A 8 4.88 -8.29 -0.81
CA LYS A 8 6.30 -8.06 -0.57
C LYS A 8 6.85 -7.21 -1.69
N ILE A 9 7.40 -6.06 -1.35
CA ILE A 9 8.03 -5.18 -2.34
C ILE A 9 9.51 -5.00 -2.04
N GLY A 10 10.29 -4.83 -3.10
CA GLY A 10 11.71 -4.46 -3.00
C GLY A 10 11.86 -2.98 -2.65
N PHE A 11 12.70 -2.66 -1.67
CA PHE A 11 13.08 -1.30 -1.29
C PHE A 11 14.60 -1.19 -1.15
N GLY A 12 15.25 -0.70 -2.22
CA GLY A 12 16.71 -0.67 -2.31
C GLY A 12 17.30 -2.08 -2.24
N SER A 13 18.11 -2.36 -1.22
CA SER A 13 18.70 -3.69 -0.99
C SER A 13 17.91 -4.56 -0.01
N LYS A 14 16.68 -4.16 0.35
CA LYS A 14 15.83 -4.82 1.34
C LYS A 14 14.49 -5.20 0.73
N GLU A 15 13.80 -6.14 1.37
CA GLU A 15 12.41 -6.49 1.08
C GLU A 15 11.53 -6.00 2.23
N VAL A 16 10.34 -5.50 1.91
CA VAL A 16 9.37 -5.00 2.88
C VAL A 16 8.04 -5.69 2.68
N THR A 17 7.44 -6.15 3.77
CA THR A 17 6.05 -6.59 3.78
C THR A 17 5.13 -5.40 4.03
N LEU A 18 4.18 -5.20 3.11
CA LEU A 18 3.10 -4.25 3.25
C LEU A 18 1.79 -5.00 3.43
N THR A 19 0.90 -4.46 4.25
CA THR A 19 -0.48 -4.93 4.34
C THR A 19 -1.34 -4.06 3.44
N ILE A 20 -2.04 -4.69 2.51
CA ILE A 20 -2.97 -4.05 1.59
C ILE A 20 -4.38 -4.32 2.08
N LEU A 21 -5.15 -3.26 2.30
CA LEU A 21 -6.55 -3.34 2.72
C LEU A 21 -7.43 -2.77 1.61
N HIS A 22 -8.22 -3.64 0.98
CA HIS A 22 -9.19 -3.21 -0.02
C HIS A 22 -10.33 -2.43 0.64
N HIS A 23 -10.51 -1.17 0.23
CA HIS A 23 -11.56 -0.28 0.71
C HIS A 23 -12.30 0.33 -0.47
N LYS A 24 -13.53 -0.14 -0.71
CA LYS A 24 -14.42 0.30 -1.80
C LYS A 24 -13.80 0.13 -3.18
N ASP A 25 -13.18 1.17 -3.72
CA ASP A 25 -12.62 1.28 -5.06
C ASP A 25 -11.14 1.65 -5.03
N TYR A 26 -10.50 1.56 -3.86
CA TYR A 26 -9.08 1.82 -3.66
C TYR A 26 -8.49 0.86 -2.61
N PHE A 27 -7.17 0.89 -2.48
CA PHE A 27 -6.42 0.04 -1.57
C PHE A 27 -5.61 0.89 -0.60
N LYS A 28 -5.82 0.69 0.71
CA LYS A 28 -4.98 1.32 1.72
C LYS A 28 -3.68 0.54 1.84
N VAL A 29 -2.56 1.26 1.81
CA VAL A 29 -1.22 0.71 1.98
C VAL A 29 -0.80 0.92 3.42
N ILE A 30 -0.55 -0.17 4.15
CA ILE A 30 -0.28 -0.16 5.58
C ILE A 30 1.10 -0.76 5.85
N TYR A 31 1.91 -0.06 6.64
CA TYR A 31 3.22 -0.53 7.10
C TYR A 31 3.33 -0.38 8.62
N PHE A 32 3.70 -1.47 9.30
CA PHE A 32 3.77 -1.53 10.76
C PHE A 32 2.50 -1.00 11.48
N GLY A 33 1.33 -1.27 10.90
CA GLY A 33 0.03 -0.87 11.45
C GLY A 33 -0.30 0.62 11.28
N GLY A 34 0.47 1.38 10.51
CA GLY A 34 0.13 2.75 10.10
C GLY A 34 -0.21 2.84 8.62
N ILE A 35 -1.22 3.63 8.26
CA ILE A 35 -1.57 3.93 6.87
C ILE A 35 -0.48 4.82 6.28
N MET A 36 0.20 4.34 5.26
CA MET A 36 1.16 5.15 4.48
C MET A 36 0.46 6.02 3.44
N GLY A 37 -0.67 5.54 2.92
CA GLY A 37 -1.47 6.20 1.91
C GLY A 37 -2.49 5.23 1.35
N ALA A 38 -3.11 5.62 0.23
CA ALA A 38 -3.96 4.74 -0.53
C ALA A 38 -3.65 4.88 -2.02
N ILE A 39 -3.78 3.78 -2.76
CA ILE A 39 -3.63 3.77 -4.20
C ILE A 39 -4.92 3.29 -4.85
N LYS A 40 -5.16 3.75 -6.07
CA LYS A 40 -6.34 3.42 -6.85
C LYS A 40 -5.98 3.27 -8.31
N GLN A 41 -6.65 2.34 -8.99
CA GLN A 41 -6.53 2.23 -10.43
C GLN A 41 -7.44 3.26 -11.13
N VAL A 42 -6.85 4.11 -11.96
CA VAL A 42 -7.52 5.16 -12.72
C VAL A 42 -7.13 5.00 -14.19
N ALA A 43 -8.12 4.77 -15.06
CA ALA A 43 -7.91 4.59 -16.50
C ALA A 43 -6.90 3.49 -16.91
N GLY A 44 -6.58 2.55 -16.02
CA GLY A 44 -5.63 1.46 -16.24
C GLY A 44 -4.27 1.67 -15.58
N ASP A 45 -4.01 2.86 -15.03
CA ASP A 45 -2.79 3.19 -14.31
C ASP A 45 -3.05 3.23 -12.80
N TRP A 46 -2.02 2.98 -11.99
CA TRP A 46 -2.10 3.07 -10.53
C TRP A 46 -1.70 4.46 -10.07
N GLU A 47 -2.55 5.11 -9.28
CA GLU A 47 -2.32 6.46 -8.80
C GLU A 47 -2.38 6.51 -7.27
N LEU A 48 -1.51 7.35 -6.67
CA LEU A 48 -1.59 7.69 -5.25
C LEU A 48 -2.76 8.64 -5.02
N MET A 49 -3.60 8.33 -4.03
CA MET A 49 -4.72 9.19 -3.66
C MET A 49 -4.28 10.37 -2.80
N ASP A 50 -5.02 11.47 -2.91
CA ASP A 50 -4.89 12.61 -2.01
C ASP A 50 -5.19 12.16 -0.56
N PRO A 51 -4.32 12.45 0.43
CA PRO A 51 -4.52 12.01 1.82
C PRO A 51 -5.84 12.47 2.45
N GLU A 52 -6.41 13.59 1.97
CA GLU A 52 -7.70 14.12 2.42
C GLU A 52 -8.90 13.28 1.93
N GLU A 53 -8.73 12.52 0.85
CA GLU A 53 -9.76 11.62 0.29
C GLU A 53 -9.70 10.22 0.91
N VAL A 54 -8.59 9.88 1.58
CA VAL A 54 -8.40 8.58 2.22
C VAL A 54 -9.15 8.53 3.56
N ASP A 55 -10.16 7.67 3.64
CA ASP A 55 -10.79 7.34 4.91
C ASP A 55 -9.78 6.61 5.80
N ALA A 56 -9.25 7.29 6.83
CA ALA A 56 -8.30 6.70 7.76
C ALA A 56 -8.91 5.62 8.67
N GLY A 57 -10.25 5.63 8.86
CA GLY A 57 -10.91 4.78 9.84
C GLY A 57 -10.26 4.90 11.23
N ASP A 58 -9.95 3.76 11.84
CA ASP A 58 -9.33 3.66 13.18
C ASP A 58 -7.79 3.55 13.16
N LEU A 59 -7.16 3.49 11.98
CA LEU A 59 -5.71 3.31 11.89
C LEU A 59 -4.95 4.64 11.95
N PRO A 60 -3.81 4.70 12.66
CA PRO A 60 -2.97 5.89 12.66
C PRO A 60 -2.31 6.09 11.29
N GLN A 61 -2.01 7.34 10.96
CA GLN A 61 -1.13 7.66 9.83
C GLN A 61 0.30 7.17 10.13
N TYR A 62 0.94 6.56 9.15
CA TYR A 62 2.33 6.14 9.25
C TYR A 62 3.21 7.38 9.35
N THR A 63 3.99 7.46 10.42
CA THR A 63 5.05 8.47 10.56
C THR A 63 6.38 7.73 10.61
N PRO A 64 7.33 8.01 9.71
CA PRO A 64 8.66 7.43 9.79
C PRO A 64 9.32 7.88 11.10
N ASP A 65 9.59 6.93 12.00
CA ASP A 65 10.26 7.21 13.27
C ASP A 65 11.78 6.98 13.10
N LEU A 66 12.56 8.06 13.25
CA LEU A 66 14.01 8.08 13.06
C LEU A 66 14.79 7.19 14.06
N LYS A 67 14.14 6.54 15.03
CA LYS A 67 14.81 5.76 16.09
C LYS A 67 14.54 4.26 16.04
N GLY A 68 13.82 3.74 15.04
CA GLY A 68 13.46 2.31 14.93
C GLY A 68 14.12 1.56 13.78
N GLU A 69 13.94 0.24 13.76
CA GLU A 69 14.27 -0.66 12.62
C GLU A 69 13.41 -0.42 11.36
N ARG A 70 12.56 0.62 11.37
CA ARG A 70 11.61 0.92 10.30
C ARG A 70 12.33 1.60 9.15
N LEU A 71 12.01 1.19 7.93
CA LEU A 71 12.49 1.89 6.73
C LEU A 71 11.67 3.15 6.52
N GLU A 72 12.34 4.23 6.13
CA GLU A 72 11.69 5.45 5.65
C GLU A 72 11.20 5.20 4.22
N ILE A 73 9.98 4.66 4.12
CA ILE A 73 9.36 4.38 2.83
C ILE A 73 8.43 5.54 2.50
N VAL A 74 8.62 6.12 1.31
CA VAL A 74 7.76 7.14 0.73
C VAL A 74 7.05 6.50 -0.46
N LEU A 75 5.74 6.70 -0.57
CA LEU A 75 4.99 6.29 -1.75
C LEU A 75 5.23 7.31 -2.87
N ASP A 76 6.23 7.06 -3.70
CA ASP A 76 6.42 7.74 -4.98
C ASP A 76 5.78 6.93 -6.12
N GLU A 77 5.83 7.47 -7.34
CA GLU A 77 5.25 6.84 -8.54
C GLU A 77 5.79 5.41 -8.75
N ASP A 78 7.11 5.20 -8.60
CA ASP A 78 7.73 3.88 -8.75
C ASP A 78 7.22 2.87 -7.71
N GLN A 79 7.04 3.30 -6.46
CA GLN A 79 6.48 2.46 -5.41
C GLN A 79 4.99 2.16 -5.65
N VAL A 80 4.22 3.14 -6.13
CA VAL A 80 2.79 2.96 -6.44
C VAL A 80 2.61 1.92 -7.54
N ASP A 81 3.36 2.02 -8.63
CA ASP A 81 3.32 1.05 -9.73
C ASP A 81 3.71 -0.35 -9.27
N THR A 82 4.77 -0.45 -8.45
CA THR A 82 5.23 -1.74 -7.90
C THR A 82 4.16 -2.38 -7.01
N ILE A 83 3.53 -1.59 -6.13
CA ILE A 83 2.45 -2.08 -5.26
C ILE A 83 1.25 -2.50 -6.11
N GLY A 84 0.87 -1.71 -7.11
CA GLY A 84 -0.23 -2.02 -8.01
C GLY A 84 -0.03 -3.35 -8.74
N ALA A 85 1.16 -3.59 -9.27
CA ALA A 85 1.50 -4.84 -9.94
C ALA A 85 1.38 -6.07 -9.00
N GLU A 86 1.83 -5.94 -7.74
CA GLU A 86 1.70 -7.02 -6.75
C GLU A 86 0.24 -7.26 -6.33
N ILE A 87 -0.61 -6.24 -6.32
CA ILE A 87 -2.05 -6.38 -6.09
C ILE A 87 -2.70 -7.15 -7.25
N GLU A 88 -2.38 -6.81 -8.49
CA GLU A 88 -2.87 -7.53 -9.68
C GLU A 88 -2.43 -8.99 -9.70
N HIS A 89 -1.18 -9.24 -9.32
CA HIS A 89 -0.65 -10.60 -9.18
C HIS A 89 -1.40 -11.40 -8.11
N TYR A 90 -1.65 -10.81 -6.93
CA TYR A 90 -2.42 -11.46 -5.86
C TYR A 90 -3.81 -11.92 -6.35
N TYR A 91 -4.54 -11.04 -7.03
CA TYR A 91 -5.87 -11.38 -7.53
C TYR A 91 -5.86 -12.33 -8.72
N SER A 92 -4.81 -12.33 -9.54
CA SER A 92 -4.64 -13.29 -10.63
C SER A 92 -4.41 -14.72 -10.11
N ASP A 93 -3.64 -14.86 -9.02
CA ASP A 93 -3.36 -16.14 -8.37
C ASP A 93 -4.60 -16.75 -7.67
N GLU A 94 -5.59 -15.93 -7.27
CA GLU A 94 -6.83 -16.43 -6.66
C GLU A 94 -7.86 -16.97 -7.67
N GLU A 95 -7.66 -16.74 -8.98
CA GLU A 95 -8.56 -17.22 -10.04
C GLU A 95 -8.16 -18.62 -10.62
N GLU A 96 -7.05 -19.21 -10.18
CA GLU A 96 -6.61 -20.59 -10.53
C GLU A 96 -7.07 -21.67 -9.54
#